data_AF-A0A327Z484-F1
#
_entry.id   AF-A0A327Z484-F1
#
_cell.length_a   1.000
_cell.length_b   1.000
_cell.length_c   1.000
_cell.angle_alpha   90.00
_cell.angle_beta   90.00
_cell.angle_gamma   90.00
#
_symmetry.space_group_name_H-M   'P 1'
#
loop_
_entity.id
_entity.type
_entity.pdbx_description
1 polymer ?
#
loop_
_entity_poly.entity_id
_entity_poly.type
_entity_poly.pdbx_seq_one_letter_code
_entity_poly.pdbx_strand_id
1 'polypeptide(L)'
;MYVVVEIWTPKPAFHSADEATRSALFAGIREAIKQLAGIGVVTLGWGAADQDVAYASPHQWFAVWQAPSRELAAAFLAGVEQSGWYTYFEQTNLAGELRDAETVIADHVALTEAVR
;
A
#
# COMPACT_ATOMS: atom_id res chain seq x y z
N MET A 1 -12.89 3.15 -9.95
CA MET A 1 -12.27 2.20 -8.99
C MET A 1 -10.87 2.71 -8.71
N TYR A 2 -10.49 2.80 -7.44
CA TYR A 2 -9.15 3.21 -7.03
C TYR A 2 -8.36 1.99 -6.56
N VAL A 3 -7.06 1.97 -6.81
CA VAL A 3 -6.16 0.95 -6.27
C VAL A 3 -5.16 1.63 -5.34
N VAL A 4 -4.84 0.94 -4.24
CA VAL A 4 -3.71 1.26 -3.38
C VAL A 4 -2.76 0.06 -3.39
N VAL A 5 -1.49 0.29 -3.68
CA VAL A 5 -0.42 -0.70 -3.53
C VAL A 5 0.50 -0.20 -2.43
N GLU A 6 0.70 -1.03 -1.42
CA GLU A 6 1.65 -0.80 -0.35
C GLU A 6 2.81 -1.75 -0.54
N ILE A 7 4.03 -1.25 -0.44
CA ILE A 7 5.24 -2.09 -0.40
C ILE A 7 6.06 -1.68 0.83
N TRP A 8 6.51 -2.64 1.63
CA TRP A 8 7.17 -2.31 2.89
C TRP A 8 8.26 -3.30 3.33
N THR A 9 9.10 -2.82 4.24
CA THR A 9 10.15 -3.57 4.93
C THR A 9 10.16 -3.22 6.43
N PRO A 10 10.32 -4.21 7.33
CA PRO A 10 10.46 -3.91 8.75
C PRO A 10 11.70 -3.05 9.03
N LYS A 11 11.52 -2.02 9.88
CA LYS A 11 12.61 -1.21 10.43
C LYS A 11 13.22 -1.92 11.66
N PRO A 12 14.43 -1.50 12.10
CA PRO A 12 15.02 -2.00 13.34
C PRO A 12 14.09 -1.91 14.56
N ALA A 13 13.24 -0.87 14.64
CA ALA A 13 12.25 -0.73 15.71
C ALA A 13 11.29 -1.92 15.80
N PHE A 14 10.86 -2.48 14.65
CA PHE A 14 10.01 -3.67 14.64
C PHE A 14 10.78 -4.90 15.11
N HIS A 15 12.04 -5.06 14.67
CA HIS A 15 12.92 -6.16 15.10
C HIS A 15 13.26 -6.12 16.60
N SER A 16 13.29 -4.93 17.20
CA SER A 16 13.53 -4.76 18.64
C SER A 16 12.26 -4.82 19.48
N ALA A 17 11.07 -4.69 18.88
CA ALA A 17 9.80 -4.79 19.59
C ALA A 17 9.57 -6.22 20.12
N ASP A 18 8.99 -6.32 21.31
CA ASP A 18 8.62 -7.60 21.91
C ASP A 18 7.40 -8.24 21.22
N GLU A 19 7.17 -9.52 21.53
CA GLU A 19 6.07 -10.29 20.95
C GLU A 19 4.70 -9.67 21.24
N ALA A 20 4.51 -9.11 22.44
CA ALA A 20 3.27 -8.48 22.86
C ALA A 20 2.95 -7.26 21.97
N THR A 21 3.94 -6.39 21.74
CA THR A 21 3.82 -5.21 20.88
C THR A 21 3.50 -5.61 19.43
N ARG A 22 4.23 -6.59 18.89
CA ARG A 22 3.99 -7.08 17.51
C ARG A 22 2.59 -7.69 17.39
N SER A 23 2.17 -8.48 18.37
CA SER A 23 0.86 -9.12 18.39
C SER A 23 -0.27 -8.10 18.47
N ALA A 24 -0.13 -7.07 19.31
CA ALA A 24 -1.09 -5.97 19.41
C ALA A 24 -1.22 -5.20 18.10
N LEU A 25 -0.08 -4.89 17.44
CA LEU A 25 -0.07 -4.22 16.14
C LEU A 25 -0.86 -5.01 15.09
N PHE A 26 -0.56 -6.31 14.92
CA PHE A 26 -1.26 -7.14 13.95
C PHE A 26 -2.71 -7.47 14.32
N ALA A 27 -3.06 -7.48 15.60
CA ALA A 27 -4.45 -7.54 16.03
C ALA A 27 -5.23 -6.29 15.56
N GLY A 28 -4.65 -5.09 15.78
CA GLY A 28 -5.23 -3.84 15.31
C GLY A 28 -5.42 -3.81 13.79
N ILE A 29 -4.42 -4.27 13.04
CA ILE A 29 -4.50 -4.37 11.57
C ILE A 29 -5.64 -5.31 11.14
N ARG A 30 -5.75 -6.49 11.76
CA ARG A 30 -6.84 -7.43 11.45
C ARG A 30 -8.23 -6.83 11.66
N GLU A 31 -8.42 -6.05 12.72
CA GLU A 31 -9.69 -5.36 12.96
C GLU A 31 -9.92 -4.22 11.97
N ALA A 32 -8.89 -3.42 11.65
CA ALA A 32 -8.98 -2.37 10.65
C ALA A 32 -9.38 -2.92 9.27
N ILE A 33 -8.80 -4.05 8.85
CA ILE A 33 -9.16 -4.72 7.58
C ILE A 33 -10.64 -5.09 7.53
N LYS A 34 -11.21 -5.60 8.64
CA LYS A 34 -12.64 -5.92 8.70
C LYS A 34 -13.51 -4.67 8.57
N GLN A 35 -13.13 -3.58 9.23
CA GLN A 35 -13.85 -2.30 9.16
C GLN A 35 -13.81 -1.71 7.75
N LEU A 36 -12.64 -1.75 7.10
CA LEU A 36 -12.43 -1.31 5.73
C LEU A 36 -13.27 -2.10 4.72
N ALA A 37 -13.37 -3.42 4.89
CA ALA A 37 -14.22 -4.26 4.05
C ALA A 37 -15.70 -3.83 4.14
N GLY A 38 -16.16 -3.41 5.33
CA GLY A 38 -17.52 -2.89 5.54
C GLY A 38 -17.86 -1.62 4.74
N ILE A 39 -16.84 -0.85 4.33
CA ILE A 39 -16.99 0.35 3.48
C ILE A 39 -16.52 0.12 2.03
N GLY A 40 -16.31 -1.14 1.65
CA GLY A 40 -15.96 -1.53 0.28
C GLY A 40 -14.47 -1.45 -0.06
N VAL A 41 -13.59 -1.16 0.91
CA VAL A 41 -12.14 -1.22 0.72
C VAL A 41 -11.67 -2.65 1.01
N VAL A 42 -11.19 -3.35 -0.01
CA VAL A 42 -10.87 -4.78 0.06
C VAL A 42 -9.46 -5.06 -0.45
N THR A 43 -8.77 -6.03 0.14
CA THR A 43 -7.47 -6.50 -0.36
C THR A 43 -7.66 -7.53 -1.47
N LEU A 44 -6.82 -7.45 -2.51
CA LEU A 44 -6.66 -8.51 -3.50
C LEU A 44 -5.67 -9.58 -3.03
N GLY A 45 -4.76 -9.21 -2.12
CA GLY A 45 -3.75 -10.11 -1.61
C GLY A 45 -2.57 -9.38 -0.98
N TRP A 46 -1.81 -10.16 -0.21
CA TRP A 46 -0.55 -9.78 0.43
C TRP A 46 0.50 -10.81 -0.01
N GLY A 47 1.76 -10.40 -0.15
CA GLY A 47 2.82 -11.29 -0.59
C GLY A 47 4.22 -10.83 -0.21
N ALA A 48 5.18 -11.76 -0.22
CA ALA A 48 6.59 -11.43 -0.23
C ALA A 48 6.96 -10.92 -1.62
N ALA A 49 7.72 -9.84 -1.69
CA ALA A 49 8.22 -9.31 -2.96
C ALA A 49 9.32 -10.24 -3.50
N ASP A 50 9.15 -10.67 -4.75
CA ASP A 50 10.16 -11.48 -5.46
C ASP A 50 11.39 -10.61 -5.76
N GLN A 51 12.55 -11.02 -5.22
CA GLN A 51 13.81 -10.29 -5.36
C GLN A 51 14.61 -10.71 -6.61
N ASP A 52 14.20 -11.79 -7.28
CA ASP A 52 14.91 -12.35 -8.43
C ASP A 52 14.44 -11.76 -9.77
N VAL A 53 13.49 -10.82 -9.74
CA VAL A 53 13.02 -10.10 -10.93
C VAL A 53 13.91 -8.90 -11.27
N ALA A 54 13.99 -8.55 -12.55
CA ALA A 54 14.72 -7.36 -12.98
C ALA A 54 14.13 -6.09 -12.36
N TYR A 55 15.00 -5.22 -11.84
CA TYR A 55 14.61 -3.98 -11.14
C TYR A 55 13.67 -4.20 -9.95
N ALA A 56 13.90 -5.29 -9.20
CA ALA A 56 13.14 -5.59 -7.99
C ALA A 56 13.11 -4.40 -7.02
N SER A 57 11.97 -4.24 -6.36
CA SER A 57 11.84 -3.30 -5.25
C SER A 57 12.79 -3.70 -4.12
N PRO A 58 13.45 -2.74 -3.42
CA PRO A 58 14.22 -3.04 -2.23
C PRO A 58 13.33 -3.48 -1.05
N HIS A 59 12.00 -3.39 -1.19
CA HIS A 59 11.04 -3.76 -0.15
C HIS A 59 10.75 -5.26 -0.13
N GLN A 60 10.49 -5.80 1.07
CA GLN A 60 10.34 -7.25 1.29
C GLN A 60 8.90 -7.78 1.12
N TRP A 61 7.90 -6.92 1.31
CA TRP A 61 6.50 -7.31 1.32
C TRP A 61 5.64 -6.32 0.54
N PHE A 62 4.48 -6.77 0.10
CA PHE A 62 3.49 -5.92 -0.54
C PHE A 62 2.05 -6.33 -0.23
N ALA A 63 1.13 -5.40 -0.42
CA ALA A 63 -0.32 -5.63 -0.44
C ALA A 63 -0.95 -4.80 -1.55
N VAL A 64 -2.02 -5.34 -2.15
CA VAL A 64 -2.82 -4.66 -3.15
C VAL A 64 -4.25 -4.53 -2.65
N TRP A 65 -4.79 -3.32 -2.77
CA TRP A 65 -6.12 -2.95 -2.30
C TRP A 65 -6.93 -2.33 -3.42
N GLN A 66 -8.23 -2.58 -3.36
CA GLN A 66 -9.24 -1.88 -4.14
C GLN A 66 -10.07 -1.01 -3.20
N ALA A 67 -10.30 0.23 -3.62
CA ALA A 67 -11.16 1.18 -2.94
C ALA A 67 -12.21 1.73 -3.91
N PRO A 68 -13.48 1.90 -3.49
CA PRO A 68 -14.53 2.37 -4.39
C PRO A 68 -14.27 3.76 -4.96
N SER A 69 -13.57 4.61 -4.20
CA SER A 69 -13.28 6.00 -4.57
C SER A 69 -11.91 6.46 -4.05
N ARG A 70 -11.47 7.63 -4.54
CA ARG A 70 -10.24 8.29 -4.09
C ARG A 70 -10.31 8.66 -2.60
N GLU A 71 -11.48 9.09 -2.13
CA GLU A 71 -11.71 9.51 -0.75
C GLU A 71 -11.55 8.32 0.21
N LEU A 72 -12.07 7.16 -0.17
CA LEU A 72 -11.92 5.93 0.62
C LEU A 72 -10.48 5.40 0.58
N ALA A 73 -9.79 5.53 -0.55
CA ALA A 73 -8.35 5.24 -0.63
C ALA A 73 -7.52 6.18 0.29
N ALA A 74 -7.88 7.47 0.33
CA ALA A 74 -7.22 8.43 1.22
C ALA A 74 -7.51 8.14 2.70
N ALA A 75 -8.76 7.78 3.04
CA ALA A 75 -9.13 7.38 4.39
C ALA A 75 -8.38 6.12 4.84
N PHE A 76 -8.19 5.14 3.94
CA PHE A 76 -7.35 3.97 4.17
C PHE A 76 -5.91 4.38 4.53
N LEU A 77 -5.26 5.20 3.70
CA LEU A 77 -3.87 5.65 3.92
C LEU A 77 -3.71 6.44 5.23
N ALA A 78 -4.68 7.28 5.57
CA ALA A 78 -4.70 7.99 6.84
C ALA A 78 -4.84 7.03 8.03
N GLY A 79 -5.63 5.97 7.89
CA GLY A 79 -5.75 4.91 8.91
C GLY A 79 -4.42 4.17 9.13
N VAL A 80 -3.68 3.88 8.05
CA VAL A 80 -2.34 3.28 8.14
C VAL A 80 -1.39 4.17 8.94
N GLU A 81 -1.37 5.47 8.64
CA GLU A 81 -0.55 6.43 9.40
C GLU A 81 -0.92 6.46 10.89
N GLN A 82 -2.22 6.56 11.19
CA GLN A 82 -2.73 6.62 12.57
C GLN A 82 -2.49 5.34 13.37
N SER A 83 -2.35 4.19 12.70
CA SER A 83 -2.04 2.92 13.37
C SER A 83 -0.62 2.87 13.95
N GLY A 84 0.23 3.84 13.63
CA GLY A 84 1.65 3.85 14.01
C GLY A 84 2.51 2.94 13.13
N TRP A 85 1.96 2.45 12.02
CA TRP A 85 2.64 1.52 11.09
C TRP A 85 4.00 2.02 10.64
N TYR A 86 4.11 3.30 10.26
CA TYR A 86 5.35 3.89 9.74
C TYR A 86 6.47 4.01 10.79
N THR A 87 6.20 3.82 12.08
CA THR A 87 7.23 3.67 13.11
C THR A 87 7.99 2.36 12.94
N TYR A 88 7.27 1.30 12.58
CA TYR A 88 7.79 -0.06 12.53
C TYR A 88 8.21 -0.48 11.13
N PHE A 89 7.67 0.15 10.09
CA PHE A 89 7.90 -0.23 8.71
C PHE A 89 8.34 0.98 7.88
N GLU A 90 9.27 0.72 6.97
CA GLU A 90 9.54 1.61 5.85
C GLU A 90 8.60 1.19 4.72
N GLN A 91 7.81 2.13 4.20
CA GLN A 91 6.76 1.82 3.23
C GLN A 91 6.73 2.86 2.12
N THR A 92 6.48 2.40 0.90
CA THR A 92 6.10 3.22 -0.24
C THR A 92 4.67 2.90 -0.62
N ASN A 93 3.89 3.94 -0.90
CA ASN A 93 2.50 3.82 -1.33
C ASN A 93 2.36 4.27 -2.78
N LEU A 94 1.63 3.49 -3.57
CA LEU A 94 1.07 3.91 -4.84
C LEU A 94 -0.45 3.95 -4.67
N ALA A 95 -1.09 5.04 -5.08
CA ALA A 95 -2.53 5.12 -5.13
C ALA A 95 -2.97 5.79 -6.43
N GLY A 96 -3.90 5.18 -7.15
CA GLY A 96 -4.35 5.70 -8.44
C GLY A 96 -5.71 5.18 -8.86
N GLU A 97 -6.36 5.96 -9.72
CA GLU A 97 -7.54 5.49 -10.42
C GLU A 97 -7.14 4.47 -11.49
N LEU A 98 -7.81 3.33 -11.52
CA LEU A 98 -7.63 2.38 -12.60
C LEU A 98 -8.26 2.94 -13.89
N ARG A 99 -7.45 2.96 -14.93
CA ARG A 99 -7.83 3.31 -16.29
C ARG A 99 -7.45 2.16 -17.22
N ASP A 100 -8.10 2.08 -18.37
CA ASP A 100 -7.70 1.11 -19.39
C ASP A 100 -6.31 1.44 -19.96
N ALA A 101 -5.66 0.43 -20.54
CA ALA A 101 -4.31 0.56 -21.04
C ALA A 101 -4.20 1.60 -22.17
N GLU A 102 -5.19 1.68 -23.07
CA GLU A 102 -5.16 2.61 -24.21
C GLU A 102 -5.19 4.06 -23.76
N THR A 103 -6.02 4.38 -22.76
CA THR A 103 -6.03 5.71 -22.12
C THR A 103 -4.66 6.08 -21.55
N VAL A 104 -4.03 5.15 -20.82
CA VAL A 104 -2.69 5.40 -20.23
C VAL A 104 -1.61 5.51 -21.30
N ILE A 105 -1.67 4.70 -22.36
CA ILE A 105 -0.74 4.78 -23.50
C ILE A 105 -0.86 6.13 -24.21
N ALA A 106 -2.09 6.59 -24.45
CA ALA A 106 -2.33 7.90 -25.08
C ALA A 106 -1.72 9.04 -24.26
N ASP A 107 -1.87 9.02 -22.93
CA ASP A 107 -1.24 10.00 -22.03
C ASP A 107 0.30 10.01 -22.19
N HIS A 108 0.92 8.82 -22.27
CA HIS A 108 2.38 8.71 -22.42
C HIS A 108 2.87 9.22 -23.78
N VAL A 109 2.14 8.95 -24.86
CA VAL A 109 2.46 9.46 -26.20
C VAL A 109 2.35 10.99 -26.24
N ALA A 110 1.43 11.57 -25.48
CA ALA A 110 1.22 13.01 -25.40
C ALA A 110 2.25 13.73 -24.50
N LEU A 111 3.13 13.02 -23.79
CA LEU A 111 4.15 13.63 -22.95
C LEU A 111 5.09 14.48 -23.81
N THR A 112 5.11 15.79 -23.55
CA THR A 112 6.16 16.68 -24.01
C THR A 112 7.20 16.82 -22.91
N GLU A 113 8.47 17.03 -23.28
CA GLU A 113 9.46 17.46 -22.28
C GLU A 113 8.96 18.76 -21.66
N ALA A 114 8.66 18.73 -20.37
CA ALA A 114 8.50 19.95 -19.61
C ALA A 114 9.83 20.69 -19.72
N VAL A 115 9.83 21.87 -20.37
CA VAL A 115 10.96 22.80 -20.35
C VAL A 115 11.26 23.06 -18.87
N ARG A 116 12.33 22.44 -18.38
CA ARG A 116 12.81 22.58 -17.00
C ARG A 116 13.29 23.99 -16.72
#